data_AF-A0A0R2XIF2-F1
#
_entry.id   AF-A0A0R2XIF2-F1
#
_cell.length_a   1.000
_cell.length_b   1.000
_cell.length_c   1.000
_cell.angle_alpha   90.00
_cell.angle_beta   90.00
_cell.angle_gamma   90.00
#
_symmetry.space_group_name_H-M   'P 1'
#
loop_
_entity.id
_entity.type
_entity.pdbx_description
1 polymer ?
#
loop_
_entity_poly.entity_id
_entity_poly.type
_entity_poly.pdbx_seq_one_letter_code
_entity_poly.pdbx_strand_id
1 'polypeptide(L)'
;MSQPNFPSFKMSLRPLALCVSLALTACGGAEMSAPSSTAAQPEAMSGNSVSGIGMPNPNPVVTQNWGDLPAGRNWGSTAGIDIDPTDGQVVAYERCGAGNFGAGVPVNCDTNPVDPIFKFDRNT
;
A
#
# COMPACT_ATOMS: atom_id res chain seq x y z
N MET A 1 18.53 10.31 43.31
CA MET A 1 17.87 10.44 41.98
C MET A 1 16.47 9.85 42.12
N SER A 2 15.45 10.69 42.00
CA SER A 2 14.04 10.33 42.13
C SER A 2 13.61 9.32 41.06
N GLN A 3 12.99 8.23 41.47
CA GLN A 3 12.25 7.31 40.60
C GLN A 3 10.74 7.67 40.66
N PRO A 4 10.02 7.64 39.53
CA PRO A 4 8.62 8.05 39.44
C PRO A 4 7.63 6.97 39.92
N ASN A 5 6.51 7.46 40.44
CA ASN A 5 5.35 6.68 40.89
C ASN A 5 4.58 6.06 39.70
N PHE A 6 4.30 4.76 39.76
CA PHE A 6 3.27 4.10 38.95
C PHE A 6 2.10 3.70 39.85
N PRO A 7 0.84 4.08 39.53
CA PRO A 7 -0.31 3.65 40.31
C PRO A 7 -0.64 2.17 40.04
N SER A 8 -0.69 1.36 41.10
CA SER A 8 -1.21 -0.01 41.06
C SER A 8 -2.70 -0.02 40.77
N PHE A 9 -3.09 -0.50 39.59
CA PHE A 9 -4.47 -0.90 39.31
C PHE A 9 -4.75 -2.26 39.97
N LYS A 10 -5.55 -2.25 41.04
CA LYS A 10 -6.07 -3.47 41.68
C LYS A 10 -7.26 -3.98 40.86
N MET A 11 -7.08 -5.08 40.13
CA MET A 11 -8.16 -5.77 39.41
C MET A 11 -9.07 -6.50 40.41
N SER A 12 -10.26 -5.96 40.64
CA SER A 12 -11.30 -6.56 41.49
C SER A 12 -12.08 -7.62 40.72
N LEU A 13 -11.91 -8.87 41.11
CA LEU A 13 -12.68 -10.03 40.65
C LEU A 13 -14.16 -9.87 41.08
N ARG A 14 -15.12 -9.94 40.16
CA ARG A 14 -16.55 -10.03 40.47
C ARG A 14 -17.14 -11.32 39.86
N PRO A 15 -17.87 -12.14 40.65
CA PRO A 15 -18.29 -13.47 40.25
C PRO A 15 -19.55 -13.50 39.37
N LEU A 16 -19.59 -14.56 38.55
CA LEU A 16 -20.69 -15.18 37.78
C LEU A 16 -22.09 -14.58 37.96
N ALA A 17 -22.64 -14.03 36.88
CA ALA A 17 -24.07 -13.85 36.70
C ALA A 17 -24.63 -15.00 35.85
N LEU A 18 -25.67 -15.62 36.40
CA LEU A 18 -26.42 -16.81 35.97
C LEU A 18 -26.90 -16.77 34.50
N CYS A 19 -26.70 -17.88 33.80
CA CYS A 19 -27.51 -18.32 32.66
C CYS A 19 -28.89 -18.81 33.13
N VAL A 20 -29.84 -18.93 32.17
CA VAL A 20 -31.23 -19.50 32.20
C VAL A 20 -32.27 -18.36 32.02
N SER A 21 -33.03 -18.22 30.92
CA SER A 21 -34.02 -19.13 30.32
C SER A 21 -34.30 -18.69 28.86
N LEU A 22 -34.26 -19.55 27.83
CA LEU A 22 -35.28 -20.48 27.33
C LEU A 22 -36.53 -19.84 26.66
N ALA A 23 -36.62 -19.92 25.33
CA ALA A 23 -37.88 -20.15 24.60
C ALA A 23 -37.59 -20.58 23.14
N LEU A 24 -37.67 -21.88 22.86
CA LEU A 24 -37.91 -22.40 21.52
C LEU A 24 -39.40 -22.17 21.21
N THR A 25 -39.71 -21.50 20.10
CA THR A 25 -41.05 -21.54 19.50
C THR A 25 -40.91 -21.84 18.01
N ALA A 26 -41.56 -22.94 17.62
CA ALA A 26 -41.54 -23.54 16.30
C ALA A 26 -42.58 -22.91 15.35
N CYS A 27 -42.31 -23.04 14.04
CA CYS A 27 -43.21 -23.02 12.89
C CYS A 27 -44.42 -22.05 12.88
N GLY A 28 -44.37 -21.05 11.99
CA GLY A 28 -45.55 -20.35 11.50
C GLY A 28 -45.19 -19.01 10.87
N GLY A 29 -45.48 -18.84 9.57
CA GLY A 29 -44.90 -17.79 8.74
C GLY A 29 -45.40 -16.37 8.98
N ALA A 30 -44.53 -15.42 8.62
CA ALA A 30 -44.85 -14.19 7.89
C ALA A 30 -43.50 -13.57 7.52
N GLU A 31 -43.04 -13.87 6.31
CA GLU A 31 -41.83 -13.32 5.73
C GLU A 31 -42.11 -11.85 5.43
N MET A 32 -41.69 -10.96 6.33
CA MET A 32 -41.76 -9.52 6.08
C MET A 32 -40.76 -9.21 4.96
N SER A 33 -41.23 -9.28 3.72
CA SER A 33 -40.48 -8.86 2.54
C SER A 33 -40.24 -7.36 2.64
N ALA A 34 -39.10 -6.97 3.21
CA ALA A 34 -38.57 -5.63 3.04
C ALA A 34 -38.26 -5.46 1.54
N PRO A 35 -38.63 -4.33 0.92
CA PRO A 35 -38.24 -4.06 -0.45
C PRO A 35 -36.71 -3.94 -0.49
N SER A 36 -36.06 -4.90 -1.15
CA SER A 36 -34.67 -4.77 -1.55
C SER A 36 -34.57 -3.54 -2.45
N SER A 37 -34.09 -2.43 -1.89
CA SER A 37 -33.55 -1.35 -2.68
C SER A 37 -32.29 -1.90 -3.34
N THR A 38 -32.42 -2.41 -4.56
CA THR A 38 -31.29 -2.52 -5.48
C THR A 38 -30.86 -1.09 -5.76
N ALA A 39 -30.01 -0.56 -4.89
CA ALA A 39 -29.15 0.55 -5.26
C ALA A 39 -28.36 0.04 -6.47
N ALA A 40 -28.52 0.71 -7.61
CA ALA A 40 -27.67 0.49 -8.77
C ALA A 40 -26.22 0.60 -8.28
N GLN A 41 -25.53 -0.54 -8.22
CA GLN A 41 -24.10 -0.56 -7.97
C GLN A 41 -23.48 0.25 -9.11
N PRO A 42 -22.64 1.26 -8.82
CA PRO A 42 -21.92 1.97 -9.86
C PRO A 42 -21.22 0.90 -10.70
N GLU A 43 -21.40 0.98 -12.02
CA GLU A 43 -20.87 0.03 -12.99
C GLU A 43 -19.39 -0.20 -12.65
N ALA A 44 -19.10 -1.38 -12.08
CA ALA A 44 -17.75 -1.76 -11.73
C ALA A 44 -16.91 -1.59 -13.00
N MET A 45 -15.85 -0.80 -12.89
CA MET A 45 -14.93 -0.48 -13.98
C MET A 45 -14.68 -1.73 -14.83
N SER A 46 -15.28 -1.76 -16.02
CA SER A 46 -15.25 -2.91 -16.91
C SER A 46 -13.90 -2.94 -17.63
N GLY A 47 -12.87 -3.34 -16.91
CA GLY A 47 -11.50 -3.42 -17.40
C GLY A 47 -10.79 -4.64 -16.84
N ASN A 48 -9.75 -5.09 -17.54
CA ASN A 48 -8.91 -6.17 -17.09
C ASN A 48 -8.00 -5.67 -15.97
N SER A 49 -8.24 -6.12 -14.74
CA SER A 49 -7.50 -5.71 -13.54
C SER A 49 -6.02 -6.13 -13.53
N VAL A 50 -5.64 -7.17 -14.28
CA VAL A 50 -4.24 -7.61 -14.38
C VAL A 50 -3.47 -6.71 -15.35
N SER A 51 -4.05 -6.43 -16.51
CA SER A 51 -3.38 -5.68 -17.58
C SER A 51 -3.60 -4.17 -17.54
N GLY A 52 -4.62 -3.68 -16.84
CA GLY A 52 -5.03 -2.28 -16.93
C GLY A 52 -5.98 -1.95 -18.09
N ILE A 53 -6.09 -2.80 -19.11
CA ILE A 53 -6.83 -2.52 -20.34
C ILE A 53 -8.32 -2.30 -20.05
N GLY A 54 -8.89 -1.21 -20.58
CA GLY A 54 -10.29 -0.85 -20.39
C GLY A 54 -10.57 -0.04 -19.11
N MET A 55 -9.54 0.26 -18.30
CA MET A 55 -9.66 1.20 -17.18
C MET A 55 -9.18 2.61 -17.59
N PRO A 56 -9.87 3.69 -17.18
CA PRO A 56 -9.42 5.05 -17.43
C PRO A 56 -8.06 5.32 -16.78
N ASN A 57 -7.12 5.84 -17.57
CA ASN A 57 -5.85 6.35 -17.08
C ASN A 57 -5.90 7.88 -17.05
N PRO A 58 -5.96 8.52 -15.86
CA PRO A 58 -5.97 9.98 -15.74
C PRO A 58 -4.65 10.63 -16.16
N ASN A 59 -3.58 9.85 -16.34
CA ASN A 59 -2.27 10.32 -16.79
C ASN A 59 -1.76 9.51 -18.01
N PRO A 60 -2.33 9.71 -19.21
CA PRO A 60 -2.05 8.88 -20.39
C PRO A 60 -0.76 9.26 -21.13
N VAL A 61 -0.18 10.43 -20.83
CA VAL A 61 1.03 10.90 -21.50
C VAL A 61 2.24 10.22 -20.87
N VAL A 62 3.02 9.53 -21.71
CA VAL A 62 4.24 8.83 -21.28
C VAL A 62 5.45 9.53 -21.90
N THR A 63 6.36 9.98 -21.05
CA THR A 63 7.68 10.45 -21.46
C THR A 63 8.65 9.26 -21.46
N GLN A 64 9.29 9.00 -22.59
CA GLN A 64 10.30 7.95 -22.71
C GLN A 64 11.70 8.53 -22.51
N ASN A 65 12.64 7.71 -22.02
CA ASN A 65 14.06 8.07 -21.86
C ASN A 65 14.27 9.36 -21.04
N TRP A 66 13.58 9.46 -19.92
CA TRP A 66 13.60 10.61 -19.02
C TRP A 66 14.60 10.42 -17.89
N GLY A 67 15.14 11.54 -17.38
CA GLY A 67 15.97 11.62 -16.18
C GLY A 67 17.35 11.01 -16.38
N ASP A 68 18.34 11.84 -16.71
CA ASP A 68 19.73 11.37 -16.82
C ASP A 68 20.34 11.16 -15.43
N LEU A 69 21.04 10.03 -15.25
CA LEU A 69 21.79 9.80 -14.02
C LEU A 69 23.10 10.60 -14.03
N PRO A 70 23.56 11.08 -12.85
CA PRO A 70 24.85 11.74 -12.73
C PRO A 70 26.02 10.91 -13.27
N ALA A 71 27.07 11.60 -13.71
CA ALA A 71 28.28 10.99 -14.28
C ALA A 71 28.04 10.15 -15.55
N GLY A 72 26.97 10.41 -16.30
CA GLY A 72 26.68 9.74 -17.56
C GLY A 72 26.29 8.27 -17.40
N ARG A 73 25.79 7.89 -16.23
CA ARG A 73 25.35 6.52 -15.94
C ARG A 73 24.04 6.21 -16.66
N ASN A 74 23.83 4.93 -16.96
CA ASN A 74 22.55 4.42 -17.44
C ASN A 74 21.72 3.87 -16.28
N TRP A 75 20.40 3.94 -16.42
CA TRP A 75 19.47 3.28 -15.51
C TRP A 75 19.69 1.76 -15.49
N GLY A 76 19.70 1.19 -14.29
CA GLY A 76 19.69 -0.25 -14.04
C GLY A 76 18.30 -0.75 -13.66
N SER A 77 18.23 -1.58 -12.63
CA SER A 77 16.95 -2.03 -12.07
C SER A 77 16.43 -1.02 -11.05
N THR A 78 15.46 -0.23 -11.47
CA THR A 78 14.75 0.71 -10.58
C THR A 78 13.87 -0.06 -9.60
N ALA A 79 14.10 0.11 -8.30
CA ALA A 79 13.24 -0.48 -7.26
C ALA A 79 11.97 0.31 -7.01
N GLY A 80 11.97 1.61 -7.31
CA GLY A 80 10.79 2.45 -7.15
C GLY A 80 11.00 3.86 -7.65
N ILE A 81 9.89 4.51 -7.96
CA ILE A 81 9.77 5.93 -8.27
C ILE A 81 8.58 6.44 -7.46
N ASP A 82 8.75 7.56 -6.78
CA ASP A 82 7.75 8.20 -5.94
C ASP A 82 7.76 9.72 -6.18
N ILE A 83 6.75 10.39 -5.66
CA ILE A 83 6.65 11.85 -5.64
C ILE A 83 6.90 12.31 -4.21
N ASP A 84 7.92 13.14 -4.01
CA ASP A 84 8.21 13.73 -2.72
C ASP A 84 6.98 14.54 -2.24
N PRO A 85 6.39 14.21 -1.07
CA PRO A 85 5.19 14.89 -0.59
C PRO A 85 5.45 16.33 -0.12
N THR A 86 6.70 16.73 0.07
CA THR A 86 7.09 18.06 0.59
C THR A 86 7.16 19.12 -0.50
N ASP A 87 7.66 18.76 -1.69
CA ASP A 87 7.86 19.70 -2.80
C ASP A 87 7.39 19.16 -4.16
N GLY A 88 6.87 17.93 -4.21
CA GLY A 88 6.34 17.31 -5.41
C GLY A 88 7.40 16.83 -6.40
N GLN A 89 8.67 16.88 -6.05
CA GLN A 89 9.73 16.44 -6.96
C GLN A 89 9.75 14.92 -7.11
N VAL A 90 10.30 14.41 -8.21
CA VAL A 90 10.33 12.97 -8.47
C VAL A 90 11.52 12.36 -7.74
N VAL A 91 11.28 11.36 -6.91
CA VAL A 91 12.34 10.62 -6.22
C VAL A 91 12.40 9.23 -6.83
N ALA A 92 13.58 8.83 -7.29
CA ALA A 92 13.80 7.50 -7.82
C ALA A 92 14.83 6.77 -6.99
N TYR A 93 14.61 5.47 -6.85
CA TYR A 93 15.51 4.59 -6.16
C TYR A 93 16.01 3.51 -7.12
N GLU A 94 17.26 3.66 -7.55
CA GLU A 94 17.93 2.76 -8.48
C GLU A 94 18.79 1.78 -7.68
N ARG A 95 18.45 0.49 -7.77
CA ARG A 95 19.22 -0.56 -7.10
C ARG A 95 20.41 -0.93 -7.98
N CYS A 96 21.44 -0.08 -7.98
CA CYS A 96 22.85 -0.42 -8.20
C CYS A 96 23.18 -1.41 -9.33
N GLY A 97 22.37 -1.55 -10.38
CA GLY A 97 22.47 -2.66 -11.32
C GLY A 97 22.36 -4.05 -10.66
N ALA A 98 21.20 -4.36 -10.07
CA ALA A 98 20.83 -5.64 -9.47
C ALA A 98 21.60 -6.85 -10.04
N GLY A 99 22.64 -7.30 -9.32
CA GLY A 99 23.41 -8.50 -9.64
C GLY A 99 22.61 -9.82 -9.65
N ASN A 100 21.27 -9.76 -9.60
CA ASN A 100 20.38 -10.91 -9.71
C ASN A 100 19.39 -10.85 -10.89
N PHE A 101 19.57 -9.92 -11.85
CA PHE A 101 18.98 -10.02 -13.20
C PHE A 101 20.01 -10.47 -14.27
N GLY A 102 20.99 -11.31 -13.89
CA GLY A 102 21.81 -12.08 -14.86
C GLY A 102 23.22 -11.55 -15.17
N ALA A 103 23.77 -10.61 -14.41
CA ALA A 103 25.04 -9.94 -14.76
C ALA A 103 26.33 -10.47 -14.07
N GLY A 104 26.27 -11.59 -13.35
CA GLY A 104 27.47 -12.35 -12.95
C GLY A 104 28.31 -11.80 -11.78
N VAL A 105 28.12 -10.55 -11.32
CA VAL A 105 28.75 -10.01 -10.11
C VAL A 105 27.68 -9.46 -9.16
N PRO A 106 27.59 -9.94 -7.90
CA PRO A 106 26.62 -9.42 -6.94
C PRO A 106 27.07 -8.05 -6.43
N VAL A 107 26.70 -6.99 -7.16
CA VAL A 107 26.69 -5.63 -6.61
C VAL A 107 25.41 -5.50 -5.79
N ASN A 108 25.55 -5.32 -4.48
CA ASN A 108 24.41 -5.10 -3.58
C ASN A 108 24.37 -3.63 -3.14
N CYS A 109 23.31 -3.24 -2.43
CA CYS A 109 23.16 -1.86 -1.97
C CYS A 109 24.22 -1.45 -0.94
N ASP A 110 24.84 -2.42 -0.27
CA ASP A 110 25.82 -2.16 0.80
C ASP A 110 27.24 -1.91 0.25
N THR A 111 27.56 -2.43 -0.94
CA THR A 111 28.90 -2.35 -1.53
C THR A 111 29.01 -1.44 -2.75
N ASN A 112 27.89 -0.90 -3.25
CA ASN A 112 27.94 0.01 -4.39
C ASN A 112 28.45 1.41 -3.98
N PRO A 113 29.55 1.91 -4.54
CA PRO A 113 30.14 3.20 -4.15
C PRO A 113 29.38 4.44 -4.67
N VAL A 114 28.25 4.28 -5.34
CA VAL A 114 27.47 5.39 -5.90
C VAL A 114 26.10 5.51 -5.23
N ASP A 115 25.63 6.74 -5.09
CA ASP A 115 24.35 7.03 -4.46
C ASP A 115 23.19 6.34 -5.21
N PRO A 116 22.27 5.66 -4.50
CA PRO A 116 21.17 4.93 -5.12
C PRO A 116 19.86 5.71 -5.16
N ILE A 117 19.75 6.83 -4.46
CA ILE A 117 18.55 7.67 -4.39
C ILE A 117 18.82 8.97 -5.12
N PHE A 118 17.94 9.31 -6.07
CA PHE A 118 18.02 10.52 -6.87
C PHE A 118 16.74 11.32 -6.73
N LYS A 119 16.87 12.64 -6.75
CA LYS A 119 15.75 13.57 -6.76
C LYS A 119 15.85 14.43 -8.02
N PHE A 120 14.80 14.41 -8.82
CA PHE A 120 14.70 15.10 -10.11
C PHE A 120 13.66 16.20 -10.04
N ASP A 121 13.86 17.25 -10.83
CA ASP A 121 12.79 18.21 -11.04
C ASP A 121 11.63 17.53 -11.77
N ARG A 122 10.39 17.75 -11.32
CA ARG A 122 9.18 17.18 -11.92
C ARG A 122 8.92 17.63 -13.36
N ASN A 123 9.59 18.69 -13.81
CA ASN A 123 9.51 19.20 -15.18
C ASN A 123 10.78 18.89 -15.99
N THR A 124 11.66 18.01 -15.48
CA THR A 124 12.78 17.45 -16.25
C THR A 124 12.26 16.79 -17.52
#